data_AF-J9F782-F1
#
_entry.id   AF-J9F782-F1
#
_cell.length_a   1.000
_cell.length_b   1.000
_cell.length_c   1.000
_cell.angle_alpha   90.00
_cell.angle_beta   90.00
_cell.angle_gamma   90.00
#
_symmetry.space_group_name_H-M   'P 1'
#
loop_
_entity.id
_entity.type
_entity.pdbx_description
1 polymer ?
#
loop_
_entity_poly.entity_id
_entity_poly.type
_entity_poly.pdbx_seq_one_letter_code
_entity_poly.pdbx_strand_id
1 'polypeptide(L)'
;MVSKNGLTVIEDCYNASPDSMKASLEMFRDLNVKKGRKFALLGDMLELGAIEESAHAQVGRLAAKNGVDKLAAYGPASRAMAEAARKEGLDTFWCEDAVQMLD
;
A
#
# COMPACT_ATOMS: atom_id res chain seq x y z
N MET A 1 -12.57 5.93 -8.97
CA MET A 1 -12.89 6.48 -7.63
C MET A 1 -14.38 6.42 -7.41
N VAL A 2 -14.82 5.85 -6.29
CA VAL A 2 -16.23 5.79 -5.87
C VAL A 2 -16.33 6.30 -4.44
N SER A 3 -17.35 7.09 -4.14
CA SER A 3 -17.62 7.59 -2.79
C SER A 3 -18.99 7.14 -2.31
N LYS A 4 -19.07 6.57 -1.10
CA LYS A 4 -20.31 6.12 -0.46
C LYS A 4 -20.20 6.26 1.05
N ASN A 5 -21.20 6.87 1.69
CA ASN A 5 -21.29 7.01 3.16
C ASN A 5 -20.03 7.58 3.84
N GLY A 6 -19.35 8.53 3.19
CA GLY A 6 -18.12 9.14 3.73
C GLY A 6 -16.84 8.32 3.55
N LEU A 7 -16.93 7.15 2.92
CA LEU A 7 -15.78 6.38 2.44
C LEU A 7 -15.54 6.68 0.96
N THR A 8 -14.29 6.97 0.61
CA THR A 8 -13.85 7.09 -0.80
C THR A 8 -12.87 5.98 -1.08
N VAL A 9 -13.16 5.22 -2.13
CA VAL A 9 -12.29 4.14 -2.63
C VAL A 9 -11.71 4.57 -3.96
N ILE A 10 -10.39 4.45 -4.08
CA ILE A 10 -9.65 4.62 -5.32
C ILE A 10 -9.12 3.24 -5.67
N GLU A 11 -9.56 2.74 -6.82
CA GLU A 11 -9.10 1.48 -7.37
C GLU A 11 -8.01 1.79 -8.40
N ASP A 12 -6.84 1.19 -8.21
CA ASP A 12 -5.70 1.28 -9.11
C ASP A 12 -5.03 -0.10 -9.23
N CYS A 13 -5.82 -1.06 -9.72
CA CYS A 13 -5.47 -2.48 -9.70
C CYS A 13 -5.02 -3.03 -11.07
N TYR A 14 -4.74 -2.15 -12.04
CA TYR A 14 -4.33 -2.59 -13.38
C TYR A 14 -2.82 -2.90 -13.46
N ASN A 15 -1.97 -2.12 -12.78
CA ASN A 15 -0.52 -2.27 -12.83
C ASN A 15 0.09 -2.15 -11.43
N ALA A 16 0.81 -3.20 -11.02
CA ALA A 16 1.52 -3.27 -9.74
C ALA A 16 3.05 -3.21 -9.94
N SER A 17 3.55 -2.37 -10.84
CA SER A 17 4.99 -2.10 -10.92
C SER A 17 5.45 -1.11 -9.83
N PRO A 18 6.74 -1.11 -9.44
CA PRO A 18 7.25 -0.16 -8.44
C PRO A 18 7.02 1.30 -8.81
N ASP A 19 7.13 1.65 -10.09
CA ASP A 19 6.87 3.01 -10.59
C ASP A 19 5.39 3.38 -10.53
N SER A 20 4.50 2.43 -10.88
CA SER A 20 3.06 2.61 -10.78
C SER A 20 2.66 2.87 -9.32
N MET A 21 3.10 2.00 -8.41
CA MET A 21 2.85 2.12 -6.96
C MET A 21 3.35 3.46 -6.40
N LYS A 22 4.54 3.90 -6.82
CA LYS A 22 5.08 5.21 -6.43
C LYS A 22 4.16 6.34 -6.89
N ALA A 23 3.75 6.34 -8.15
CA ALA A 23 2.87 7.37 -8.70
C ALA A 23 1.51 7.39 -7.97
N SER A 24 0.94 6.23 -7.67
CA SER A 24 -0.32 6.12 -6.91
C SER A 24 -0.17 6.69 -5.50
N LEU A 25 0.95 6.42 -4.81
CA LEU A 25 1.22 6.96 -3.48
C LEU A 25 1.47 8.48 -3.49
N GLU A 26 2.16 9.01 -4.50
CA GLU A 26 2.35 10.45 -4.68
C GLU A 26 1.01 11.16 -4.93
N MET A 27 0.16 10.60 -5.79
CA MET A 27 -1.21 11.09 -5.98
C MET A 27 -1.99 11.02 -4.67
N PHE A 28 -1.87 9.92 -3.92
CA PHE A 28 -2.56 9.70 -2.66
C PHE A 28 -2.16 10.73 -1.59
N ARG A 29 -0.88 11.12 -1.52
CA ARG A 29 -0.39 12.21 -0.67
C ARG A 29 -1.13 13.51 -0.96
N ASP A 30 -1.31 13.85 -2.23
CA ASP A 30 -1.83 15.14 -2.68
C ASP A 30 -3.36 15.24 -2.58
N LEU A 31 -4.06 14.12 -2.30
CA LEU A 31 -5.50 14.14 -2.02
C LEU A 31 -5.83 14.94 -0.76
N ASN A 32 -6.70 15.95 -0.92
CA ASN A 32 -7.17 16.77 0.19
C ASN A 32 -8.28 16.05 0.99
N VAL A 33 -7.89 15.40 2.08
CA VAL A 33 -8.81 14.75 3.03
C VAL A 33 -9.03 15.69 4.22
N LYS A 34 -10.10 16.49 4.18
CA LYS A 34 -10.40 17.50 5.22
C LYS A 34 -10.65 16.89 6.61
N LYS A 35 -11.24 15.70 6.65
CA LYS A 35 -11.50 14.89 7.85
C LYS A 35 -11.45 13.42 7.44
N GLY A 36 -10.69 12.59 8.14
CA GLY A 36 -10.59 11.17 7.87
C GLY A 36 -9.17 10.64 7.96
N ARG A 37 -9.00 9.39 7.54
CA ARG A 37 -7.71 8.69 7.46
C ARG A 37 -7.52 8.14 6.05
N LYS A 38 -6.26 8.09 5.61
CA LYS A 38 -5.79 7.58 4.32
C LYS A 38 -5.26 6.16 4.52
N PHE A 39 -5.94 5.19 3.94
CA PHE A 39 -5.55 3.78 3.99
C PHE A 39 -5.02 3.35 2.63
N ALA A 40 -3.90 2.63 2.62
CA ALA A 40 -3.38 1.98 1.42
C ALA A 40 -3.57 0.46 1.57
N LEU A 41 -4.15 -0.17 0.55
CA LEU A 41 -4.21 -1.63 0.41
C LEU A 41 -3.39 -2.00 -0.81
N LEU A 42 -2.23 -2.62 -0.62
CA LEU A 42 -1.27 -2.89 -1.68
C LEU A 42 -0.96 -4.39 -1.73
N GLY A 43 -1.02 -4.97 -2.92
CA GLY A 43 -0.72 -6.37 -3.15
C GLY A 43 0.73 -6.62 -3.56
N ASP A 44 1.05 -7.89 -3.77
CA ASP A 44 2.31 -8.32 -4.40
C ASP A 44 2.51 -7.67 -5.79
N MET A 45 3.75 -7.24 -6.02
CA MET A 45 4.27 -6.82 -7.32
C MET A 45 4.99 -8.03 -7.94
N LEU A 46 4.41 -8.61 -8.99
CA LEU A 46 4.89 -9.86 -9.59
C LEU A 46 5.97 -9.61 -10.65
N GLU A 47 6.67 -10.67 -11.06
CA GLU A 47 7.62 -10.68 -12.17
C GLU A 47 8.81 -9.71 -12.01
N LEU A 48 9.21 -9.43 -10.75
CA LEU A 48 10.31 -8.52 -10.44
C LEU A 48 11.69 -9.20 -10.37
N GLY A 49 11.72 -10.53 -10.32
CA GLY A 49 12.97 -11.31 -10.26
C GLY A 49 13.84 -10.91 -9.06
N ALA A 50 15.12 -10.64 -9.30
CA ALA A 50 16.10 -10.40 -8.24
C ALA A 50 15.84 -9.16 -7.37
N ILE A 51 15.00 -8.22 -7.82
CA ILE A 51 14.72 -6.99 -7.07
C ILE A 51 13.44 -7.06 -6.24
N GLU A 52 12.68 -8.15 -6.31
CA GLU A 52 11.33 -8.28 -5.75
C GLU A 52 11.24 -7.80 -4.29
N GLU A 53 12.06 -8.35 -3.40
CA GLU A 53 12.07 -7.98 -1.99
C GLU A 53 12.40 -6.50 -1.78
N SER A 54 13.46 -6.01 -2.45
CA SER A 54 13.92 -4.63 -2.31
C SER A 54 12.92 -3.60 -2.84
N ALA A 55 12.21 -3.94 -3.92
CA ALA A 55 11.17 -3.14 -4.52
C ALA A 55 9.94 -3.06 -3.61
N HIS A 56 9.49 -4.19 -3.05
CA HIS A 56 8.41 -4.20 -2.05
C HIS A 56 8.79 -3.35 -0.83
N ALA A 57 9.99 -3.52 -0.30
CA ALA A 57 10.48 -2.71 0.81
C ALA A 57 10.53 -1.20 0.47
N GLN A 58 10.88 -0.84 -0.77
CA GLN A 58 10.87 0.54 -1.23
C GLN A 58 9.45 1.13 -1.26
N VAL A 59 8.47 0.40 -1.79
CA VAL A 59 7.06 0.82 -1.78
C VAL A 59 6.56 1.00 -0.34
N GLY A 60 6.94 0.13 0.58
CA GLY A 60 6.60 0.26 2.00
C GLY A 60 7.12 1.56 2.61
N ARG A 61 8.39 1.90 2.35
CA ARG A 61 8.98 3.18 2.79
C ARG A 61 8.29 4.38 2.15
N LEU A 62 7.90 4.27 0.88
CA LEU A 62 7.16 5.33 0.19
C LEU A 62 5.77 5.53 0.79
N ALA A 63 5.08 4.46 1.19
CA ALA A 63 3.77 4.57 1.83
C ALA A 63 3.85 5.38 3.13
N ALA A 64 4.83 5.07 3.98
CA ALA A 64 5.08 5.81 5.23
C ALA A 64 5.38 7.31 4.98
N LYS A 65 6.11 7.63 3.90
CA LYS A 65 6.49 9.01 3.56
C LYS A 65 5.39 9.82 2.88
N ASN A 66 4.39 9.16 2.29
CA ASN A 66 3.34 9.82 1.50
C ASN A 66 2.03 10.03 2.29
N GLY A 67 2.09 10.02 3.63
CA GLY A 67 0.95 10.38 4.48
C GLY A 67 -0.16 9.33 4.50
N VAL A 68 0.19 8.06 4.27
CA VAL A 68 -0.67 6.92 4.59
C VAL A 68 -0.76 6.81 6.11
N ASP A 69 -1.96 6.64 6.65
CA ASP A 69 -2.19 6.43 8.08
C ASP A 69 -2.06 4.95 8.46
N LYS A 70 -2.51 4.05 7.58
CA LYS A 70 -2.33 2.60 7.71
C LYS A 70 -2.11 1.92 6.37
N LEU A 71 -1.23 0.93 6.35
CA LEU A 71 -0.98 0.07 5.20
C LEU A 71 -1.46 -1.35 5.49
N ALA A 72 -2.33 -1.87 4.62
CA ALA A 72 -2.61 -3.30 4.51
C ALA A 72 -1.83 -3.86 3.32
N ALA A 73 -0.94 -4.80 3.57
CA ALA A 73 -0.16 -5.50 2.56
C ALA A 73 -0.72 -6.91 2.36
N TYR A 74 -0.95 -7.29 1.11
CA TYR A 74 -1.57 -8.56 0.75
C TYR A 74 -0.68 -9.39 -0.18
N GLY A 75 -0.39 -10.62 0.24
CA GLY A 75 0.37 -11.59 -0.53
C GLY A 75 1.77 -11.88 0.07
N PRO A 76 2.37 -13.03 -0.28
CA PRO A 76 3.66 -13.45 0.30
C PRO A 76 4.79 -12.42 0.14
N ALA A 77 4.96 -11.83 -1.04
CA ALA A 77 6.09 -10.93 -1.33
C ALA A 77 5.92 -9.55 -0.65
N SER A 78 4.68 -9.12 -0.43
CA SER A 78 4.32 -7.85 0.21
C SER A 78 4.68 -7.81 1.70
N ARG A 79 5.11 -8.92 2.30
CA ARG A 79 5.65 -8.94 3.66
C ARG A 79 6.80 -7.93 3.82
N ALA A 80 7.72 -7.89 2.86
CA ALA A 80 8.83 -6.93 2.87
C ALA A 80 8.34 -5.48 2.81
N MET A 81 7.20 -5.23 2.14
CA MET A 81 6.55 -3.92 2.09
C MET A 81 6.04 -3.50 3.47
N ALA A 82 5.28 -4.37 4.13
CA ALA A 82 4.75 -4.09 5.47
C ALA A 82 5.87 -3.91 6.51
N GLU A 83 6.89 -4.78 6.50
CA GLU A 83 8.00 -4.69 7.43
C GLU A 83 8.81 -3.40 7.25
N ALA A 84 9.06 -2.99 6.00
CA ALA A 84 9.76 -1.75 5.72
C ALA A 84 8.96 -0.51 6.13
N ALA A 85 7.65 -0.50 5.85
CA ALA A 85 6.76 0.57 6.28
C ALA A 85 6.68 0.67 7.82
N ARG A 86 6.63 -0.47 8.52
CA ARG A 86 6.62 -0.53 9.98
C ARG A 86 7.88 0.06 10.60
N LYS A 87 9.05 -0.20 10.01
CA LYS A 87 10.34 0.38 10.45
C LYS A 87 10.36 1.91 10.34
N GLU A 88 9.57 2.48 9.43
CA GLU A 88 9.38 3.93 9.29
C GLU A 88 8.27 4.48 10.22
N GLY A 89 7.65 3.63 11.06
CA GLY A 89 6.63 4.02 12.03
C GLY A 89 5.19 3.95 11.51
N LEU A 90 4.95 3.38 10.31
CA LEU A 90 3.59 3.21 9.79
C LEU A 90 2.87 2.03 10.45
N ASP A 91 1.62 2.23 10.87
CA ASP A 91 0.74 1.15 11.31
C ASP A 91 0.42 0.23 10.11
N THR A 92 0.73 -1.06 10.28
CA THR A 92 0.82 -2.01 9.18
C THR A 92 0.17 -3.33 9.54
N PHE A 93 -0.67 -3.80 8.63
CA PHE A 93 -1.23 -5.14 8.62
C PHE A 93 -0.68 -5.89 7.40
N TRP A 94 -0.27 -7.14 7.58
CA TRP A 94 0.14 -8.02 6.48
C TRP A 94 -0.62 -9.33 6.59
N CYS A 95 -1.07 -9.83 5.45
CA CYS A 95 -1.71 -11.12 5.31
C CYS A 95 -1.18 -11.82 4.07
N GLU A 96 -1.06 -13.14 4.15
CA GLU A 96 -0.56 -13.96 3.04
C GLU A 96 -1.66 -14.26 2.02
N ASP A 97 -2.90 -14.44 2.51
CA ASP A 97 -4.06 -14.80 1.70
C ASP A 97 -5.34 -14.07 2.17
N ALA A 98 -6.40 -14.19 1.37
CA ALA A 98 -7.64 -13.45 1.58
C ALA A 98 -8.42 -13.91 2.82
N VAL A 99 -8.13 -15.11 3.34
CA VAL A 99 -8.79 -15.64 4.54
C VAL A 99 -8.35 -14.85 5.75
N GLN A 100 -7.07 -14.51 5.83
CA GLN A 100 -6.49 -13.75 6.95
C GLN A 100 -6.90 -12.27 6.97
N MET A 101 -7.43 -11.73 5.86
CA MET A 101 -7.71 -10.30 5.73
C MET A 101 -9.03 -9.85 6.40
N LEU A 102 -9.87 -10.80 6.83
CA LEU A 102 -11.20 -10.54 7.39
C LEU A 102 -11.24 -10.59 8.92
N ASP A 103 -10.13 -10.95 9.57
CA ASP A 103 -9.98 -11.03 11.03
C ASP A 103 -9.44 -9.72 11.64
#